data_AF-A0A8S0FW17-F1
#
_entry.id   AF-A0A8S0FW17-F1
#
_cell.length_a   1.000
_cell.length_b   1.000
_cell.length_c   1.000
_cell.angle_alpha   90.00
_cell.angle_beta   90.00
_cell.angle_gamma   90.00
#
_symmetry.space_group_name_H-M   'P 1'
#
loop_
_entity.id
_entity.type
_entity.pdbx_description
1 polymer ?
#
loop_
_entity_poly.entity_id
_entity_poly.type
_entity_poly.pdbx_seq_one_letter_code
_entity_poly.pdbx_strand_id
1 'polypeptide(L)'
;MALFLRADNNLYQSVNNRWLSLDFYDLLAPFQAQLKLLQQRAPTIIVAPAQVLRALALEVMAGELTLKVKKVISVAEVLEPQDRELLRNVFHNVGEIYQATEGFLASTCRCGTLHLNEEFVHIEPQWLDEHRFVPIVTDFTRTTQPIVRYRLDDVLVASECHSHAPVAVQQWRLRVSKGGRMTNCNYQQDPAIFRPFLPMPVVVCWQ
;
A
#
# COMPACT_ATOMS: atom_id res chain seq x y z
N MET A 1 -11.17 -12.68 -6.09
CA MET A 1 -10.25 -11.70 -5.49
C MET A 1 -11.08 -10.56 -4.95
N ALA A 2 -10.76 -10.04 -3.77
CA ALA A 2 -11.41 -8.84 -3.23
C ALA A 2 -10.49 -7.63 -3.40
N LEU A 3 -11.04 -6.52 -3.87
CA LEU A 3 -10.31 -5.27 -4.09
C LEU A 3 -11.02 -4.12 -3.36
N PHE A 4 -10.35 -3.53 -2.37
CA PHE A 4 -10.86 -2.38 -1.62
C PHE A 4 -10.29 -1.10 -2.21
N LEU A 5 -11.13 -0.29 -2.86
CA LEU A 5 -10.73 0.97 -3.49
C LEU A 5 -11.82 2.01 -3.27
N ARG A 6 -11.43 3.29 -3.37
CA ARG A 6 -12.40 4.38 -3.45
C ARG A 6 -13.06 4.30 -4.82
N ALA A 7 -14.36 4.04 -4.87
CA ALA A 7 -15.12 3.98 -6.11
C ALA A 7 -16.13 5.14 -6.17
N ASP A 8 -15.95 6.08 -7.09
CA ASP A 8 -17.02 6.98 -7.52
C ASP A 8 -17.74 6.30 -8.70
N ASN A 9 -18.84 5.62 -8.39
CA ASN A 9 -19.85 4.95 -9.24
C ASN A 9 -19.49 4.42 -10.66
N ASN A 10 -19.83 3.14 -10.86
CA ASN A 10 -20.09 2.41 -12.11
C ASN A 10 -18.95 1.98 -13.06
N LEU A 11 -17.69 2.33 -12.85
CA LEU A 11 -16.59 1.87 -13.73
C LEU A 11 -15.97 0.51 -13.36
N TYR A 12 -16.34 -0.06 -12.22
CA TYR A 12 -15.72 -1.27 -11.66
C TYR A 12 -16.77 -2.36 -11.45
N GLN A 13 -17.40 -2.80 -12.55
CA GLN A 13 -18.22 -4.00 -12.50
C GLN A 13 -17.31 -5.20 -12.22
N SER A 14 -17.76 -6.09 -11.33
CA SER A 14 -17.06 -7.32 -11.00
C SER A 14 -16.64 -8.05 -12.28
N VAL A 15 -15.34 -8.18 -12.52
CA VAL A 15 -14.85 -8.96 -13.65
C VAL A 15 -14.97 -10.42 -13.26
N ASN A 16 -15.89 -11.12 -13.90
CA ASN A 16 -16.15 -12.53 -13.63
C ASN A 16 -15.97 -13.33 -14.92
N ASN A 17 -14.92 -14.14 -14.96
CA ASN A 17 -14.71 -15.17 -15.98
C ASN A 17 -14.58 -16.52 -15.25
N ARG A 18 -14.68 -17.63 -15.98
CA ARG A 18 -14.63 -19.01 -15.47
C ARG A 18 -13.43 -19.32 -14.56
N TRP A 19 -12.37 -18.50 -14.63
CA TRP A 19 -11.12 -18.69 -13.90
C TRP A 19 -10.78 -17.56 -12.91
N LEU A 20 -11.48 -16.42 -12.97
CA LEU A 20 -11.17 -15.24 -12.18
C LEU A 20 -12.45 -14.49 -11.84
N SER A 21 -12.76 -14.39 -10.54
CA SER A 21 -13.74 -13.45 -10.01
C SER A 21 -13.02 -12.28 -9.32
N LEU A 22 -13.49 -11.07 -9.56
CA LEU A 22 -13.00 -9.86 -8.91
C LEU A 22 -14.20 -9.12 -8.30
N ASP A 23 -14.22 -9.02 -6.98
CA ASP A 23 -15.24 -8.34 -6.20
C ASP A 23 -14.68 -7.03 -5.66
N PHE A 24 -15.39 -5.93 -5.88
CA PHE A 24 -15.00 -4.61 -5.40
C PHE A 24 -15.70 -4.27 -4.08
N TYR A 25 -14.97 -3.62 -3.18
CA TYR A 25 -15.43 -3.15 -1.88
C TYR A 25 -15.14 -1.66 -1.76
N ASP A 26 -16.18 -0.87 -1.52
CA ASP A 26 -16.07 0.59 -1.47
C ASP A 26 -15.57 1.03 -0.10
N LEU A 27 -14.48 1.80 -0.09
CA LEU A 27 -13.93 2.39 1.14
C LEU A 27 -14.90 3.36 1.81
N LEU A 28 -15.83 3.96 1.08
CA LEU A 28 -16.83 4.89 1.63
C LEU A 28 -18.04 4.18 2.25
N ALA A 29 -18.28 2.92 1.90
CA ALA A 29 -19.36 2.13 2.46
C ALA A 29 -19.03 1.67 3.90
N PRO A 30 -20.05 1.45 4.77
CA PRO A 30 -19.82 0.98 6.13
C PRO A 30 -19.02 -0.33 6.16
N PHE A 31 -17.84 -0.31 6.78
CA PHE A 31 -16.91 -1.45 6.80
C PHE A 31 -17.56 -2.75 7.31
N GLN A 32 -18.27 -2.67 8.43
CA GLN A 32 -18.96 -3.82 9.03
C GLN A 32 -20.02 -4.44 8.12
N ALA A 33 -20.73 -3.63 7.32
CA ALA A 33 -21.72 -4.14 6.39
C ALA A 33 -21.09 -5.00 5.27
N GLN A 34 -19.83 -4.73 4.94
CA GLN A 34 -19.09 -5.40 3.88
C GLN A 34 -18.46 -6.73 4.32
N LEU A 35 -18.22 -6.93 5.62
CA LEU A 35 -17.56 -8.12 6.15
C LEU A 35 -18.31 -9.43 5.87
N LYS A 36 -19.64 -9.42 6.02
CA LYS A 36 -20.49 -10.58 5.73
C LYS A 36 -20.37 -11.01 4.28
N LEU A 37 -20.39 -10.04 3.36
CA LEU A 37 -20.22 -10.29 1.93
C LEU A 37 -18.82 -10.83 1.64
N LEU A 38 -17.79 -10.23 2.22
CA LEU A 38 -16.40 -10.67 2.07
C LEU A 38 -16.21 -12.14 2.48
N GLN A 39 -16.75 -12.51 3.64
CA GLN A 39 -16.69 -13.89 4.13
C GLN A 39 -17.43 -14.87 3.22
N GLN A 40 -18.63 -14.50 2.75
CA GLN A 40 -19.42 -15.34 1.84
C GLN A 40 -18.73 -15.54 0.48
N ARG A 41 -18.05 -14.52 -0.03
CA ARG A 41 -17.30 -14.58 -1.30
C ARG A 41 -16.01 -15.39 -1.18
N ALA A 42 -15.50 -15.58 0.03
CA ALA A 42 -14.32 -16.39 0.35
C ALA A 42 -13.12 -16.13 -0.61
N PRO A 43 -12.66 -14.87 -0.74
CA PRO A 43 -11.57 -14.54 -1.66
C PRO A 43 -10.27 -15.22 -1.26
N THR A 44 -9.51 -15.67 -2.26
CA THR A 44 -8.15 -16.21 -2.05
C THR A 44 -7.08 -15.12 -1.99
N ILE A 45 -7.36 -13.93 -2.52
CA ILE A 45 -6.48 -12.77 -2.51
C ILE A 45 -7.29 -11.54 -2.14
N ILE A 46 -6.76 -10.71 -1.23
CA ILE A 46 -7.30 -9.39 -0.89
C ILE A 46 -6.25 -8.34 -1.23
N VAL A 47 -6.66 -7.30 -1.94
CA VAL A 47 -5.84 -6.12 -2.23
C VAL A 47 -6.54 -4.93 -1.61
N ALA A 48 -5.88 -4.22 -0.69
CA ALA A 48 -6.50 -3.13 0.07
C ALA A 48 -5.46 -2.18 0.68
N PRO A 49 -5.87 -0.95 1.06
CA PRO A 49 -5.04 -0.07 1.87
C PRO A 49 -4.57 -0.73 3.17
N ALA A 50 -3.39 -0.33 3.66
CA ALA A 50 -2.77 -0.90 4.86
C ALA A 50 -3.73 -0.88 6.06
N GLN A 51 -4.41 0.26 6.30
CA GLN A 51 -5.36 0.40 7.39
C GLN A 51 -6.58 -0.55 7.27
N VAL A 52 -7.01 -0.86 6.04
CA VAL A 52 -8.13 -1.79 5.80
C VAL A 52 -7.70 -3.22 6.08
N LEU A 53 -6.50 -3.61 5.62
CA LEU A 53 -5.93 -4.92 5.94
C LEU A 53 -5.77 -5.10 7.45
N ARG A 54 -5.30 -4.06 8.15
CA ARG A 54 -5.20 -4.04 9.61
C ARG A 54 -6.56 -4.25 10.27
N ALA A 55 -7.59 -3.52 9.83
CA ALA A 55 -8.95 -3.70 10.35
C ALA A 55 -9.47 -5.12 10.14
N LEU A 56 -9.29 -5.70 8.94
CA LEU A 56 -9.65 -7.09 8.65
C LEU A 56 -8.90 -8.08 9.56
N ALA A 57 -7.61 -7.84 9.80
CA ALA A 57 -6.83 -8.70 10.69
C ALA A 57 -7.35 -8.68 12.13
N LEU A 58 -7.74 -7.52 12.64
CA LEU A 58 -8.32 -7.38 13.98
C LEU A 58 -9.67 -8.13 14.10
N GLU A 59 -10.54 -8.03 13.10
CA GLU A 59 -11.81 -8.78 13.07
C GLU A 59 -11.58 -10.30 13.03
N VAL A 60 -10.55 -10.76 12.31
CA VAL A 60 -10.16 -12.18 12.30
C VAL A 60 -9.63 -12.63 13.66
N MET A 61 -8.78 -11.82 14.30
CA MET A 61 -8.26 -12.12 15.63
C MET A 61 -9.36 -12.11 16.71
N ALA A 62 -10.37 -11.26 16.56
CA ALA A 62 -11.54 -11.23 17.43
C ALA A 62 -12.50 -12.42 17.23
N GLY A 63 -12.34 -13.17 16.13
CA GLY A 63 -13.23 -14.29 15.77
C GLY A 63 -14.54 -13.86 15.09
N GLU A 64 -14.72 -12.56 14.83
CA GLU A 64 -15.89 -11.99 14.16
C GLU A 64 -15.85 -12.20 12.64
N LEU A 65 -14.66 -12.47 12.09
CA LEU A 65 -14.44 -12.69 10.66
C LEU A 65 -13.59 -13.94 10.42
N THR A 66 -14.05 -14.85 9.57
CA THR A 66 -13.29 -16.03 9.15
C THR A 66 -12.88 -15.89 7.68
N LEU A 67 -11.58 -15.80 7.41
CA LEU A 67 -11.03 -15.68 6.06
C LEU A 67 -10.03 -16.79 5.75
N LYS A 68 -10.17 -17.43 4.59
CA LYS A 68 -9.21 -18.42 4.04
C LYS A 68 -8.34 -17.82 2.94
N VAL A 69 -7.78 -16.64 3.22
CA VAL A 69 -7.01 -15.86 2.25
C VAL A 69 -5.59 -16.42 2.14
N LYS A 70 -5.15 -16.64 0.90
CA LYS A 70 -3.79 -17.12 0.60
C LYS A 70 -2.77 -16.00 0.57
N LYS A 71 -3.20 -14.78 0.17
CA LYS A 71 -2.34 -13.60 0.10
C LYS A 71 -3.13 -12.31 0.33
N VAL A 72 -2.59 -11.42 1.15
CA VAL A 72 -3.01 -10.02 1.21
C VAL A 72 -1.96 -9.13 0.56
N ILE A 73 -2.39 -8.08 -0.14
CA ILE A 73 -1.51 -7.13 -0.81
C ILE A 73 -1.88 -5.72 -0.35
N SER A 74 -0.97 -5.07 0.37
CA SER A 74 -1.10 -3.68 0.78
C SER A 74 -0.82 -2.76 -0.41
N VAL A 75 -1.66 -1.75 -0.58
CA VAL A 75 -1.57 -0.73 -1.65
C VAL A 75 -1.91 0.65 -1.10
N ALA A 76 -1.66 1.71 -1.87
CA ALA A 76 -2.11 3.10 -1.61
C ALA A 76 -1.59 3.80 -0.33
N GLU A 77 -1.09 3.05 0.66
CA GLU A 77 -0.59 3.50 1.95
C GLU A 77 0.71 2.78 2.28
N VAL A 78 1.56 3.45 3.06
CA VAL A 78 2.78 2.83 3.60
C VAL A 78 2.36 1.74 4.61
N LEU A 79 2.85 0.52 4.42
CA LEU A 79 2.66 -0.55 5.39
C LEU A 79 3.68 -0.42 6.51
N GLU A 80 3.26 0.15 7.64
CA GLU A 80 4.13 0.34 8.80
C GLU A 80 4.60 -1.01 9.39
N PRO A 81 5.79 -1.07 10.02
CA PRO A 81 6.33 -2.31 10.57
C PRO A 81 5.37 -3.03 11.54
N GLN A 82 4.70 -2.28 12.41
CA GLN A 82 3.73 -2.81 13.37
C GLN A 82 2.53 -3.50 12.69
N ASP A 83 2.01 -2.88 11.63
CA ASP A 83 0.89 -3.44 10.88
C ASP A 83 1.36 -4.63 10.05
N ARG A 84 2.57 -4.58 9.47
CA ARG A 84 3.16 -5.73 8.77
C ARG A 84 3.26 -6.95 9.68
N GLU A 85 3.70 -6.78 10.93
CA GLU A 85 3.77 -7.86 11.92
C GLU A 85 2.39 -8.39 12.27
N LEU A 86 1.42 -7.51 12.55
CA LEU A 86 0.03 -7.90 12.79
C LEU A 86 -0.53 -8.74 11.63
N LEU A 87 -0.35 -8.27 10.39
CA LEU A 87 -0.84 -8.97 9.20
C LEU A 87 -0.17 -10.33 9.02
N ARG A 88 1.13 -10.46 9.33
CA ARG A 88 1.85 -11.75 9.25
C ARG A 88 1.39 -12.77 10.29
N ASN A 89 0.89 -12.31 11.44
CA ASN A 89 0.33 -13.19 12.46
C ASN A 89 -1.05 -13.76 12.06
N VAL A 90 -1.76 -13.09 11.16
CA VAL A 90 -3.13 -13.45 10.76
C VAL A 90 -3.19 -14.09 9.38
N PHE A 91 -2.43 -13.57 8.41
CA PHE A 91 -2.48 -13.99 7.01
C PHE A 91 -1.20 -14.72 6.59
N HIS A 92 -1.38 -15.75 5.76
CA HIS A 92 -0.27 -16.61 5.32
C HIS A 92 0.81 -15.87 4.51
N ASN A 93 0.42 -14.91 3.67
CA ASN A 93 1.35 -14.15 2.84
C ASN A 93 0.92 -12.69 2.77
N VAL A 94 1.84 -11.80 3.11
CA VAL A 94 1.66 -10.34 3.06
C VAL A 94 2.63 -9.79 2.02
N GLY A 95 2.08 -9.14 1.00
CA GLY A 95 2.85 -8.39 0.00
C GLY A 95 2.44 -6.93 -0.03
N GLU A 96 3.22 -6.15 -0.76
CA GLU A 96 3.02 -4.72 -0.99
C GLU A 96 3.18 -4.45 -2.49
N ILE A 97 2.42 -3.49 -2.98
CA ILE A 97 2.61 -2.86 -4.29
C ILE A 97 2.86 -1.39 -4.02
N TYR A 98 4.02 -0.91 -4.46
CA TYR A 98 4.31 0.52 -4.52
C TYR A 98 3.87 1.03 -5.89
N GLN A 99 2.82 1.84 -5.88
CA GLN A 99 2.27 2.48 -7.06
C GLN A 99 2.07 3.96 -6.76
N ALA A 100 2.41 4.79 -7.73
CA ALA A 100 2.14 6.23 -7.72
C ALA A 100 1.29 6.59 -8.95
N THR A 101 0.88 7.86 -9.05
CA THR A 101 0.18 8.37 -10.25
C THR A 101 0.99 8.17 -11.52
N GLU A 102 2.31 8.17 -11.37
CA GLU A 102 3.33 7.99 -12.39
C GLU A 102 3.39 6.54 -12.89
N GLY A 103 3.04 5.54 -12.08
CA GLY A 103 3.04 4.14 -12.52
C GLY A 103 3.21 3.12 -11.41
N PHE A 104 3.34 1.86 -11.81
CA PHE A 104 3.67 0.73 -10.94
C PHE A 104 5.19 0.65 -10.75
N LEU A 105 5.64 0.99 -9.55
CA LEU A 105 7.05 1.28 -9.27
C LEU A 105 7.77 0.13 -8.60
N ALA A 106 7.11 -0.65 -7.73
CA ALA A 106 7.72 -1.78 -7.06
C ALA A 106 6.70 -2.81 -6.58
N SER A 107 7.14 -4.05 -6.38
CA SER A 107 6.36 -5.07 -5.67
C SER A 107 7.21 -5.99 -4.81
N THR A 108 6.59 -6.56 -3.79
CA THR A 108 7.28 -7.43 -2.83
C THR A 108 7.69 -8.76 -3.48
N CYS A 109 8.96 -9.12 -3.35
CA CYS A 109 9.48 -10.42 -3.74
C CYS A 109 9.13 -11.51 -2.73
N ARG A 110 9.56 -12.74 -3.00
CA ARG A 110 9.29 -13.91 -2.12
C ARG A 110 9.94 -13.77 -0.73
N CYS A 111 10.97 -12.94 -0.59
CA CYS A 111 11.68 -12.69 0.66
C CYS A 111 11.03 -11.57 1.51
N GLY A 112 9.97 -10.91 1.01
CA GLY A 112 9.29 -9.85 1.76
C GLY A 112 9.86 -8.44 1.54
N THR A 113 10.75 -8.25 0.56
CA THR A 113 11.36 -6.95 0.21
C THR A 113 10.74 -6.40 -1.07
N LEU A 114 10.49 -5.08 -1.16
CA LEU A 114 10.01 -4.44 -2.39
C LEU A 114 11.17 -4.36 -3.40
N HIS A 115 10.95 -4.84 -4.62
CA HIS A 115 11.88 -4.65 -5.74
C HIS A 115 11.31 -3.65 -6.72
N LEU A 116 12.15 -2.70 -7.13
CA LEU A 116 11.81 -1.71 -8.13
C LEU A 116 11.56 -2.37 -9.49
N ASN A 117 10.59 -1.85 -10.24
CA ASN A 117 10.16 -2.38 -11.52
C ASN A 117 11.04 -1.86 -12.68
N GLU A 118 12.36 -2.03 -12.55
CA GLU A 118 13.36 -1.37 -13.40
C GLU A 118 13.35 -1.83 -14.87
N GLU A 119 12.64 -2.90 -15.19
CA GLU A 119 12.37 -3.33 -16.56
C GLU A 119 11.54 -2.29 -17.34
N PHE A 120 10.65 -1.56 -16.66
CA PHE A 120 9.69 -0.66 -17.28
C PHE A 120 9.90 0.81 -16.90
N VAL A 121 10.49 1.07 -15.73
CA VAL A 121 10.77 2.41 -15.23
C VAL A 121 12.26 2.57 -14.93
N HIS A 122 12.85 3.70 -15.29
CA HIS A 122 14.16 4.08 -14.78
C HIS A 122 14.00 4.89 -13.50
N ILE A 123 14.70 4.50 -12.44
CA ILE A 123 14.68 5.18 -11.15
C ILE A 123 16.08 5.69 -10.83
N GLU A 124 16.23 7.00 -10.82
CA GLU A 124 17.46 7.67 -10.42
C GLU A 124 17.37 8.05 -8.92
N PRO A 125 18.33 7.63 -8.08
CA PRO A 125 18.30 7.97 -6.67
C PRO A 125 18.84 9.39 -6.44
N GLN A 126 18.00 10.29 -5.94
CA GLN A 126 18.45 11.53 -5.32
C GLN A 126 18.74 11.27 -3.83
N TRP A 127 19.97 10.88 -3.53
CA TRP A 127 20.39 10.51 -2.17
C TRP A 127 20.22 11.67 -1.17
N LEU A 128 19.63 11.34 -0.03
CA LEU A 128 19.54 12.18 1.17
C LEU A 128 20.68 11.85 2.15
N ASP A 129 21.13 10.59 2.15
CA ASP A 129 22.28 10.06 2.89
C ASP A 129 22.72 8.70 2.30
N GLU A 130 23.49 7.91 3.06
CA GLU A 130 24.05 6.61 2.65
C GLU A 130 23.00 5.56 2.27
N HIS A 131 21.77 5.66 2.77
CA HIS A 131 20.75 4.62 2.59
C HIS A 131 19.40 5.16 2.12
N ARG A 132 19.13 6.45 2.28
CA ARG A 132 17.84 7.05 1.94
C ARG A 132 17.94 7.92 0.70
N PHE A 133 16.95 7.84 -0.19
CA PHE A 133 16.88 8.67 -1.38
C PHE A 133 15.45 9.02 -1.76
N VAL A 134 15.29 10.12 -2.49
CA VAL A 134 14.05 10.46 -3.18
C VAL A 134 14.14 9.90 -4.61
N PRO A 135 13.18 9.09 -5.07
CA PRO A 135 13.23 8.54 -6.42
C PRO A 135 12.86 9.60 -7.47
N ILE A 136 13.70 9.71 -8.50
CA ILE A 136 13.40 10.45 -9.73
C ILE A 136 13.07 9.41 -10.81
N VAL A 137 11.84 9.45 -11.32
CA VAL A 137 11.26 8.40 -12.14
C VAL A 137 11.16 8.83 -13.61
N THR A 138 11.53 7.93 -14.51
CA THR A 138 11.23 8.00 -15.94
C THR A 138 10.49 6.72 -16.36
N ASP A 139 9.29 6.86 -16.94
CA ASP A 139 8.46 5.74 -17.40
C ASP A 139 8.56 5.60 -18.93
N PHE A 140 8.98 4.42 -19.41
CA PHE A 140 9.15 4.14 -20.85
C PHE A 140 7.94 3.47 -21.49
N THR A 141 6.90 3.16 -20.72
CA THR A 141 5.74 2.40 -21.19
C THR A 141 4.60 3.28 -21.72
N ARG A 142 4.63 4.58 -21.39
CA ARG A 142 3.55 5.52 -21.71
C ARG A 142 3.74 6.19 -23.06
N THR A 143 2.69 6.17 -23.88
CA THR A 143 2.58 6.93 -25.13
C THR A 143 1.93 8.31 -24.95
N THR A 144 1.14 8.50 -23.88
CA THR A 144 0.48 9.76 -23.54
C THR A 144 0.81 10.15 -22.10
N GLN A 145 0.94 11.46 -21.83
CA GLN A 145 1.42 11.99 -20.54
C GLN A 145 2.75 11.35 -20.09
N PRO A 146 3.84 11.56 -20.85
CA PRO A 146 5.13 10.96 -20.51
C PRO A 146 5.63 11.48 -19.17
N ILE A 147 6.12 10.55 -18.33
CA ILE A 147 6.77 10.86 -17.07
C ILE A 147 8.29 10.75 -17.30
N VAL A 148 8.98 11.89 -17.30
CA VAL A 148 10.43 11.94 -17.56
C VAL A 148 11.10 12.72 -16.45
N ARG A 149 12.06 12.09 -15.76
CA ARG A 149 12.78 12.63 -14.61
C ARG A 149 11.87 13.30 -13.58
N TYR A 150 10.73 12.71 -13.31
CA TYR A 150 9.77 13.24 -12.34
C TYR A 150 10.20 12.86 -10.93
N ARG A 151 10.47 13.87 -10.10
CA ARG A 151 10.87 13.67 -8.70
C ARG A 151 9.63 13.41 -7.85
N LEU A 152 9.54 12.24 -7.22
CA LEU A 152 8.48 11.93 -6.28
C LEU A 152 8.70 12.63 -4.94
N ASP A 153 7.67 12.61 -4.09
CA ASP A 153 7.74 13.11 -2.71
C ASP A 153 7.91 11.97 -1.67
N ASP A 154 8.12 10.75 -2.15
CA ASP A 154 8.46 9.59 -1.31
C ASP A 154 9.96 9.56 -0.95
N VAL A 155 10.29 8.85 0.12
CA VAL A 155 11.66 8.44 0.44
C VAL A 155 11.75 6.93 0.47
N LEU A 156 12.72 6.42 -0.27
CA LEU A 156 13.03 5.00 -0.30
C LEU A 156 14.30 4.76 0.52
N VAL A 157 14.31 3.66 1.26
CA VAL A 157 15.50 3.14 1.92
C VAL A 157 16.05 2.02 1.05
N ALA A 158 17.27 2.18 0.53
CA ALA A 158 17.96 1.14 -0.20
C ALA A 158 18.26 -0.04 0.73
N SER A 159 18.07 -1.24 0.21
CA SER A 159 18.34 -2.49 0.92
C SER A 159 18.83 -3.55 -0.07
N GLU A 160 19.59 -4.51 0.45
CA GLU A 160 19.99 -5.67 -0.33
C GLU A 160 18.98 -6.80 -0.15
N CYS A 161 18.71 -7.53 -1.22
CA CYS A 161 17.90 -8.74 -1.19
C CYS A 161 18.67 -9.87 -1.86
N HIS A 162 18.71 -11.04 -1.23
CA HIS A 162 19.44 -12.19 -1.76
C HIS A 162 18.72 -12.90 -2.92
N SER A 163 17.46 -12.56 -3.19
CA SER A 163 16.83 -12.97 -4.45
C SER A 163 17.41 -12.11 -5.58
N HIS A 164 18.01 -12.72 -6.60
CA HIS A 164 18.78 -12.14 -7.72
C HIS A 164 18.10 -11.06 -8.60
N ALA A 165 17.17 -10.27 -8.08
CA ALA A 165 16.48 -9.18 -8.78
C ALA A 165 17.10 -7.82 -8.38
N PRO A 166 17.09 -6.82 -9.28
CA PRO A 166 17.77 -5.56 -9.05
C PRO A 166 17.05 -4.72 -7.98
N VAL A 167 17.84 -3.86 -7.33
CA VAL A 167 17.58 -2.94 -6.20
C VAL A 167 16.34 -3.21 -5.34
N ALA A 168 16.60 -3.66 -4.12
CA ALA A 168 15.57 -3.81 -3.09
C ALA A 168 15.40 -2.50 -2.30
N VAL A 169 14.17 -2.14 -1.97
CA VAL A 169 13.86 -0.92 -1.24
C VAL A 169 12.83 -1.16 -0.13
N GLN A 170 12.76 -0.23 0.82
CA GLN A 170 11.61 -0.04 1.70
C GLN A 170 11.01 1.36 1.46
N GLN A 171 9.69 1.44 1.34
CA GLN A 171 9.00 2.71 1.09
C GLN A 171 8.68 3.43 2.41
N TRP A 172 8.97 4.74 2.43
CA TRP A 172 8.53 5.67 3.45
C TRP A 172 7.96 6.92 2.76
N ARG A 173 6.84 7.46 3.27
CA ARG A 173 6.30 8.72 2.75
C ARG A 173 6.88 9.87 3.56
N LEU A 174 7.54 10.84 2.91
CA LEU A 174 7.97 12.05 3.61
C LEU A 174 6.74 12.82 4.08
N ARG A 175 6.68 13.15 5.37
CA ARG A 175 5.83 14.23 5.88
C ARG A 175 6.66 15.51 5.91
N VAL A 176 6.53 16.33 4.88
CA VAL A 176 7.13 17.67 4.88
C VAL A 176 6.22 18.60 5.69
N SER A 177 6.65 19.02 6.88
CA SER A 177 6.02 20.15 7.57
C SER A 177 6.32 21.42 6.76
N LYS A 178 5.29 22.17 6.35
CA LYS A 178 5.50 23.48 5.70
C LYS A 178 6.34 24.38 6.62
N GLY A 179 7.57 24.67 6.19
CA GLY A 179 8.45 25.66 6.81
C GLY A 179 9.16 25.22 8.10
N GLY A 180 10.15 24.35 8.02
CA GLY A 180 11.00 24.03 9.17
C GLY A 180 12.07 22.98 8.86
N ARG A 181 13.27 23.14 9.44
CA ARG A 181 14.43 22.24 9.30
C ARG A 181 14.06 20.79 9.70
N MET A 182 14.69 19.82 9.02
CA MET A 182 14.62 18.39 9.34
C MET A 182 14.81 18.15 10.84
N THR A 183 13.81 17.57 11.50
CA THR A 183 13.94 17.03 12.86
C THR A 183 13.29 15.65 12.95
N ASN A 184 13.85 14.79 13.79
CA ASN A 184 13.34 13.44 14.06
C ASN A 184 11.95 13.52 14.69
N CYS A 185 10.93 13.06 13.98
CA CYS A 185 9.60 12.88 14.53
C CYS A 185 9.47 11.47 15.15
N ASN A 186 9.46 11.39 16.48
CA ASN A 186 8.94 10.22 17.19
C ASN A 186 7.41 10.28 17.15
N TYR A 187 6.76 9.16 16.80
CA TYR A 187 5.30 9.07 16.75
C TYR A 187 4.74 8.74 18.15
N GLN A 188 3.90 9.62 18.69
CA GLN A 188 2.97 9.29 19.77
C GLN A 188 1.62 8.91 19.14
N GLN A 189 1.17 7.67 19.41
CA GLN A 189 -0.15 7.17 19.01
C GLN A 189 -1.26 7.95 19.73
N ASP A 190 -2.23 8.47 18.98
CA ASP A 190 -3.53 8.91 19.52
C ASP A 190 -4.47 7.68 19.55
N PRO A 191 -5.00 7.26 20.71
CA PRO A 191 -5.82 6.06 20.86
C PRO A 191 -7.25 6.17 20.27
N ALA A 192 -7.62 7.26 19.60
CA ALA A 192 -8.94 7.42 19.00
C ALA A 192 -9.10 6.64 17.67
N ILE A 193 -9.41 5.36 17.82
CA ILE A 193 -9.91 4.43 16.81
C ILE A 193 -11.19 4.99 16.15
N PHE A 194 -11.29 4.84 14.82
CA PHE A 194 -12.42 5.14 13.94
C PHE A 194 -12.69 6.63 13.62
N ARG A 195 -12.05 7.12 12.54
CA ARG A 195 -12.68 8.10 11.64
C ARG A 195 -13.03 7.40 10.33
N PRO A 196 -14.24 7.57 9.77
CA PRO A 196 -14.62 6.95 8.51
C PRO A 196 -13.64 7.42 7.43
N PHE A 197 -13.32 6.55 6.48
CA PHE A 197 -12.36 6.70 5.38
C PHE A 197 -12.54 7.99 4.55
N LEU A 198 -12.20 9.13 5.15
CA LEU A 198 -12.15 10.46 4.59
C LEU A 198 -10.78 10.67 3.93
N PRO A 199 -10.65 11.58 2.95
CA PRO A 199 -9.36 11.90 2.37
C PRO A 199 -8.40 12.38 3.47
N MET A 200 -7.14 11.98 3.32
CA MET A 200 -6.00 12.26 4.19
C MET A 200 -6.19 13.36 5.25
N PRO A 201 -5.94 13.11 6.54
CA PRO A 201 -5.86 14.20 7.49
C PRO A 201 -4.67 15.09 7.11
N VAL A 202 -4.95 16.33 6.69
CA VAL A 202 -4.05 17.45 6.97
C VAL A 202 -4.04 17.58 8.48
N VAL A 203 -3.02 17.01 9.12
CA VAL A 203 -2.78 17.25 10.54
C VAL A 203 -2.32 18.71 10.66
N VAL A 204 -3.25 19.56 11.08
CA VAL A 204 -2.96 20.92 11.55
C VAL A 204 -2.52 20.78 13.01
N CYS A 205 -1.22 20.88 13.27
CA CYS A 205 -0.72 21.07 14.63
C CYS A 205 -0.53 22.57 14.89
N TRP A 206 -1.30 23.11 15.83
CA TRP A 206 -1.04 24.41 16.46
C TRP A 206 0.12 24.27 17.44
N GLN A 207 1.10 25.18 17.37
CA GLN A 207 1.17 26.36 18.23
C GLN A 207 1.96 27.45 17.51
#